data_AF-A0A8J3AIA5-F1
#
_entry.id   AF-A0A8J3AIA5-F1
#
_cell.length_a   1.000
_cell.length_b   1.000
_cell.length_c   1.000
_cell.angle_alpha   90.00
_cell.angle_beta   90.00
_cell.angle_gamma   90.00
#
_symmetry.space_group_name_H-M   'P 1'
#
loop_
_entity.id
_entity.type
_entity.pdbx_description
1 polymer ?
#
loop_
_entity_poly.entity_id
_entity_poly.type
_entity_poly.pdbx_seq_one_letter_code
_entity_poly.pdbx_strand_id
1 'polypeptide(L)'
;MSTIQRSRRRQETDFKILRAVLHIATTQGLGAVTIEEVARSSGVAKTTIYRRYTNTDDMLDSVSRLEAFNLPSLNTLPTPSKQSMMEVFTRMEQAFVYGIGVRTVGMVISSRNDFFRNVLHHGVLPVLQRISEYFRLGIRQGVFRPDLDIEMLTTMIIGSLVAHHALAEGILDYELTSKEPCDEDAVLPMLTDPFNPEYAPTIAHEDTQSSTKVAQEPIVPPSEHASSHAFKQPGMQSRTRKTAQTSAQSSAQSMVTLSMPTAWAQRITEQLWPAISA
;
A
#
# COMPACT_ATOMS: atom_id res chain seq x y z
N MET A 1 -10.66 32.34 2.65
CA MET A 1 -10.52 31.28 1.62
C MET A 1 -9.07 30.86 1.32
N SER A 2 -8.03 31.70 1.51
CA SER A 2 -6.63 31.35 1.15
C SER A 2 -5.94 30.35 2.11
N THR A 3 -6.30 30.34 3.40
CA THR A 3 -5.67 29.46 4.41
C THR A 3 -6.04 27.98 4.21
N ILE A 4 -7.29 27.69 3.83
CA ILE A 4 -7.82 26.32 3.62
C ILE A 4 -7.20 25.68 2.37
N GLN A 5 -6.99 26.46 1.30
CA GLN A 5 -6.34 25.95 0.09
C GLN A 5 -4.84 25.66 0.32
N ARG A 6 -4.16 26.45 1.16
CA ARG A 6 -2.77 26.22 1.53
C ARG A 6 -2.61 24.97 2.40
N SER A 7 -3.49 24.74 3.37
CA SER A 7 -3.45 23.53 4.21
C SER A 7 -3.69 22.26 3.39
N ARG A 8 -4.67 22.28 2.46
CA ARG A 8 -4.97 21.15 1.57
C ARG A 8 -3.78 20.77 0.68
N ARG A 9 -3.15 21.75 0.03
CA ARG A 9 -1.94 21.50 -0.80
C ARG A 9 -0.77 20.99 0.04
N ARG A 10 -0.64 21.47 1.28
CA ARG A 10 0.39 20.99 2.20
C ARG A 10 0.20 19.50 2.49
N GLN A 11 -1.01 19.09 2.87
CA GLN A 11 -1.38 17.69 3.12
C GLN A 11 -1.18 16.80 1.89
N GLU A 12 -1.60 17.26 0.70
CA GLU A 12 -1.41 16.49 -0.54
C GLU A 12 0.08 16.25 -0.84
N THR A 13 0.91 17.25 -0.59
CA THR A 13 2.37 17.13 -0.74
C THR A 13 2.93 16.14 0.28
N ASP A 14 2.54 16.26 1.55
CA ASP A 14 3.00 15.38 2.62
C ASP A 14 2.65 13.93 2.31
N PHE A 15 1.48 13.71 1.73
CA PHE A 15 1.00 12.39 1.33
C PHE A 15 1.75 11.80 0.12
N LYS A 16 2.10 12.62 -0.88
CA LYS A 16 2.98 12.19 -1.99
C LYS A 16 4.35 11.76 -1.49
N ILE A 17 4.91 12.49 -0.53
CA ILE A 17 6.20 12.18 0.08
C ILE A 17 6.10 10.88 0.88
N LEU A 18 5.09 10.74 1.75
CA LEU A 18 4.84 9.51 2.50
C LEU A 18 4.75 8.28 1.60
N ARG A 19 3.93 8.34 0.54
CA ARG A 19 3.78 7.22 -0.40
C ARG A 19 5.10 6.84 -1.07
N ALA A 20 5.88 7.84 -1.51
CA ALA A 20 7.18 7.58 -2.12
C ALA A 20 8.15 6.94 -1.12
N VAL A 21 8.25 7.48 0.10
CA VAL A 21 9.10 6.92 1.16
C VAL A 21 8.71 5.47 1.46
N LEU A 22 7.42 5.17 1.66
CA LEU A 22 6.96 3.82 1.93
C LEU A 22 7.19 2.87 0.77
N HIS A 23 6.98 3.34 -0.47
CA HIS A 23 7.26 2.55 -1.66
C HIS A 23 8.74 2.18 -1.75
N ILE A 24 9.65 3.14 -1.58
CA ILE A 24 11.10 2.89 -1.59
C ILE A 24 11.48 1.97 -0.43
N ALA A 25 11.02 2.27 0.78
CA ALA A 25 11.35 1.50 1.98
C ALA A 25 10.90 0.04 1.89
N THR A 26 9.74 -0.23 1.27
CA THR A 26 9.20 -1.60 1.13
C THR A 26 9.76 -2.37 -0.07
N THR A 27 10.25 -1.69 -1.10
CA THR A 27 10.77 -2.34 -2.32
C THR A 27 12.30 -2.45 -2.36
N GLN A 28 13.00 -1.46 -1.79
CA GLN A 28 14.46 -1.33 -1.85
C GLN A 28 15.10 -1.27 -0.45
N GLY A 29 14.28 -1.22 0.61
CA GLY A 29 14.75 -1.08 1.98
C GLY A 29 14.93 0.37 2.43
N LEU A 30 15.01 0.58 3.75
CA LEU A 30 15.11 1.93 4.34
C LEU A 30 16.39 2.67 3.95
N GLY A 31 17.50 1.96 3.75
CA GLY A 31 18.78 2.57 3.33
C GLY A 31 18.75 3.18 1.92
N ALA A 32 17.80 2.79 1.08
CA ALA A 32 17.61 3.37 -0.25
C ALA A 32 16.80 4.69 -0.23
N VAL A 33 16.19 5.03 0.91
CA VAL A 33 15.44 6.28 1.05
C VAL A 33 16.41 7.45 1.08
N THR A 34 16.35 8.31 0.06
CA THR A 34 17.10 9.57 -0.01
C THR A 34 16.17 10.69 -0.47
N ILE A 35 16.52 11.95 -0.18
CA ILE A 35 15.72 13.10 -0.67
C ILE A 35 15.66 13.10 -2.21
N GLU A 36 16.76 12.73 -2.87
CA GLU A 36 16.87 12.57 -4.32
C GLU A 36 15.85 11.56 -4.85
N GLU A 37 15.84 10.36 -4.26
CA GLU A 37 15.01 9.25 -4.69
C GLU A 37 13.53 9.52 -4.38
N VAL A 38 13.24 10.12 -3.23
CA VAL A 38 11.89 10.56 -2.87
C VAL A 38 11.40 11.65 -3.82
N ALA A 39 12.22 12.62 -4.21
CA ALA A 39 11.85 13.64 -5.19
C ALA A 39 11.50 13.00 -6.55
N ARG A 40 12.32 12.04 -6.99
CA ARG A 40 12.13 11.30 -8.24
C ARG A 40 10.84 10.48 -8.23
N SER A 41 10.60 9.74 -7.15
CA SER A 41 9.45 8.84 -6.98
C SER A 41 8.13 9.59 -6.73
N SER A 42 8.15 10.64 -5.90
CA SER A 42 6.94 11.42 -5.56
C SER A 42 6.54 12.45 -6.61
N GLY A 43 7.46 12.85 -7.50
CA GLY A 43 7.29 13.99 -8.40
C GLY A 43 7.28 15.35 -7.70
N VAL A 44 7.61 15.40 -6.40
CA VAL A 44 7.72 16.65 -5.63
C VAL A 44 9.10 17.25 -5.85
N ALA A 45 9.16 18.55 -6.16
CA ALA A 45 10.42 19.25 -6.38
C ALA A 45 11.34 19.19 -5.15
N LYS A 46 12.65 18.94 -5.36
CA LYS A 46 13.65 18.86 -4.28
C LYS A 46 13.61 20.06 -3.33
N THR A 47 13.52 21.28 -3.86
CA THR A 47 13.43 22.52 -3.05
C THR A 47 12.21 22.55 -2.12
N THR A 48 11.12 21.86 -2.49
CA THR A 48 9.94 21.71 -1.63
C THR A 48 10.17 20.71 -0.51
N ILE A 49 10.95 19.65 -0.76
CA ILE A 49 11.30 18.63 0.24
C ILE A 49 12.32 19.20 1.24
N TYR A 50 13.40 19.84 0.75
CA TYR A 50 14.41 20.49 1.61
C TYR A 50 13.86 21.60 2.51
N ARG A 51 12.78 22.29 2.10
CA ARG A 51 12.11 23.28 2.96
C ARG A 51 11.37 22.64 4.13
N ARG A 52 11.06 21.34 4.04
CA ARG A 52 10.25 20.61 5.02
C ARG A 52 11.08 19.74 5.94
N TYR A 53 12.15 19.18 5.41
CA TYR A 53 13.01 18.25 6.12
C TYR A 53 14.45 18.68 5.97
N THR A 54 15.16 18.66 7.09
CA THR A 54 16.56 19.08 7.17
C THR A 54 17.48 18.04 6.55
N ASN A 55 17.14 16.76 6.69
CA ASN A 55 17.87 15.62 6.17
C ASN A 55 16.94 14.40 5.99
N THR A 56 17.48 13.29 5.52
CA THR A 56 16.74 12.03 5.33
C THR A 56 16.16 11.47 6.62
N ASP A 57 16.89 11.53 7.74
CA ASP A 57 16.43 11.00 9.02
C ASP A 57 15.23 11.77 9.56
N ASP A 58 15.29 13.11 9.49
CA ASP A 58 14.17 14.01 9.83
C ASP A 58 12.94 13.74 8.93
N MET A 59 13.16 13.44 7.65
CA MET A 59 12.09 13.03 6.74
C MET A 59 11.48 11.69 7.16
N LEU A 60 12.29 10.65 7.40
CA LEU A 60 11.81 9.33 7.82
C LEU A 60 11.04 9.43 9.15
N ASP A 61 11.60 10.14 10.12
CA ASP A 61 11.00 10.34 11.43
C ASP A 61 9.65 11.07 11.34
N SER A 62 9.61 12.19 10.61
CA SER A 62 8.39 12.95 10.36
C SER A 62 7.32 12.17 9.59
N VAL A 63 7.73 11.42 8.57
CA VAL A 63 6.84 10.62 7.72
C VAL A 63 6.27 9.44 8.50
N SER A 64 7.07 8.81 9.37
CA SER A 64 6.64 7.66 10.17
C SER A 64 5.52 7.99 11.16
N ARG A 65 5.43 9.25 11.58
CA ARG A 65 4.39 9.77 12.49
C ARG A 65 3.23 10.43 11.78
N LEU A 66 3.21 10.43 10.45
CA LEU A 66 2.14 11.09 9.72
C LEU A 66 0.84 10.29 9.88
N GLU A 67 -0.22 10.96 10.35
CA GLU A 67 -1.58 10.41 10.43
C GLU A 67 -2.18 10.29 9.02
N ALA A 68 -1.63 9.37 8.23
CA ALA A 68 -1.92 9.19 6.81
C ALA A 68 -3.38 8.79 6.54
N PHE A 69 -4.05 8.29 7.56
CA PHE A 69 -5.39 7.72 7.51
C PHE A 69 -6.35 8.48 8.40
N ASN A 70 -6.19 9.80 8.53
CA ASN A 70 -7.31 10.60 9.02
C ASN A 70 -8.44 10.43 7.98
N LEU A 71 -9.33 9.46 8.24
CA LEU A 71 -10.54 9.18 7.47
C LEU A 71 -11.68 9.93 8.14
N PRO A 72 -12.02 11.15 7.69
CA PRO A 72 -13.25 11.82 8.08
C PRO A 72 -14.48 10.90 7.97
N SER A 73 -14.46 9.98 7.01
CA SER A 73 -15.54 9.03 6.73
C SER A 73 -15.66 7.87 7.74
N LEU A 74 -14.69 7.63 8.63
CA LEU A 74 -14.85 6.67 9.75
C LEU A 74 -15.03 7.35 11.11
N ASN A 75 -14.97 8.69 11.16
CA ASN A 75 -15.15 9.43 12.41
C ASN A 75 -16.59 9.38 12.93
N THR A 76 -17.56 9.21 12.02
CA THR A 76 -18.96 8.98 12.38
C THR A 76 -19.30 7.53 12.08
N LEU A 77 -19.43 6.72 13.12
CA LEU A 77 -19.82 5.32 12.98
C LEU A 77 -21.32 5.24 12.60
N PRO A 78 -21.67 4.60 11.48
CA PRO A 78 -23.08 4.41 11.12
C PRO A 78 -23.74 3.42 12.08
N THR A 79 -25.08 3.44 12.17
CA THR A 79 -25.85 2.43 12.89
C THR A 79 -25.52 1.03 12.32
N PRO A 80 -25.06 0.09 13.15
CA PRO A 80 -24.76 -1.27 12.73
C PRO A 80 -25.91 -1.98 12.02
N SER A 81 -25.60 -2.55 10.86
CA SER A 81 -26.49 -3.32 9.99
C SER A 81 -25.63 -4.01 8.94
N LYS A 82 -26.19 -4.96 8.18
CA LYS A 82 -25.46 -5.62 7.09
C LYS A 82 -24.95 -4.61 6.07
N GLN A 83 -25.81 -3.65 5.71
CA GLN A 83 -25.48 -2.60 4.74
C GLN A 83 -24.37 -1.67 5.25
N SER A 84 -24.46 -1.21 6.50
CA SER A 84 -23.42 -0.33 7.05
C SER A 84 -22.10 -1.04 7.28
N MET A 85 -22.11 -2.36 7.53
CA MET A 85 -20.90 -3.17 7.65
C MET A 85 -20.16 -3.23 6.31
N MET A 86 -20.90 -3.49 5.21
CA MET A 86 -20.35 -3.45 3.86
C MET A 86 -19.78 -2.08 3.51
N GLU A 87 -20.45 -1.00 3.94
CA GLU A 87 -19.95 0.36 3.76
C GLU A 87 -18.66 0.62 4.57
N VAL A 88 -18.59 0.17 5.82
CA VAL A 88 -17.38 0.27 6.66
C VAL A 88 -16.21 -0.47 6.03
N PHE A 89 -16.43 -1.69 5.53
CA PHE A 89 -15.39 -2.47 4.84
C PHE A 89 -14.94 -1.83 3.53
N THR A 90 -15.87 -1.28 2.74
CA THR A 90 -15.57 -0.54 1.51
C THR A 90 -14.70 0.68 1.81
N ARG A 91 -15.07 1.45 2.85
CA ARG A 91 -14.31 2.63 3.29
C ARG A 91 -12.92 2.24 3.82
N MET A 92 -12.81 1.15 4.58
CA MET A 92 -11.54 0.63 5.07
C MET A 92 -10.61 0.22 3.91
N GLU A 93 -11.11 -0.57 2.96
CA GLU A 93 -10.30 -0.99 1.83
C GLU A 93 -9.80 0.21 1.03
N GLN A 94 -10.69 1.16 0.73
CA GLN A 94 -10.33 2.39 0.03
C GLN A 94 -9.32 3.23 0.81
N ALA A 95 -9.41 3.25 2.14
CA ALA A 95 -8.41 3.88 3.01
C ALA A 95 -7.02 3.31 2.76
N PHE A 96 -6.88 2.00 2.68
CA PHE A 96 -5.60 1.34 2.50
C PHE A 96 -5.10 1.40 1.06
N VAL A 97 -5.97 1.13 0.08
CA VAL A 97 -5.64 1.22 -1.36
C VAL A 97 -5.22 2.63 -1.75
N TYR A 98 -6.01 3.65 -1.40
CA TYR A 98 -5.68 5.04 -1.64
C TYR A 98 -4.84 5.66 -0.53
N GLY A 99 -4.40 4.88 0.44
CA GLY A 99 -3.50 5.30 1.50
C GLY A 99 -2.06 5.00 1.12
N ILE A 100 -1.47 4.09 1.89
CA ILE A 100 -0.10 3.60 1.73
C ILE A 100 0.01 2.35 0.82
N GLY A 101 -1.12 1.83 0.34
CA GLY A 101 -1.24 0.58 -0.40
C GLY A 101 -1.40 -0.64 0.51
N VAL A 102 -2.24 -1.59 0.11
CA VAL A 102 -2.57 -2.78 0.93
C VAL A 102 -1.35 -3.69 1.13
N ARG A 103 -0.48 -3.82 0.13
CA ARG A 103 0.81 -4.54 0.26
C ARG A 103 1.68 -3.97 1.37
N THR A 104 1.81 -2.65 1.42
CA THR A 104 2.55 -1.94 2.46
C THR A 104 1.95 -2.20 3.85
N VAL A 105 0.62 -2.32 3.97
CA VAL A 105 -0.04 -2.67 5.24
C VAL A 105 0.44 -4.04 5.74
N GLY A 106 0.48 -5.06 4.88
CA GLY A 106 1.01 -6.38 5.25
C GLY A 106 2.47 -6.34 5.72
N MET A 107 3.32 -5.56 5.03
CA MET A 107 4.72 -5.35 5.43
C MET A 107 4.83 -4.61 6.76
N VAL A 108 4.04 -3.56 6.97
CA VAL A 108 4.05 -2.73 8.18
C VAL A 108 3.62 -3.54 9.41
N ILE A 109 2.58 -4.36 9.28
CA ILE A 109 2.05 -5.19 10.38
C ILE A 109 3.05 -6.29 10.80
N SER A 110 3.82 -6.83 9.85
CA SER A 110 4.79 -7.91 10.12
C SER A 110 6.18 -7.40 10.52
N SER A 111 6.45 -6.09 10.39
CA SER A 111 7.78 -5.53 10.62
C SER A 111 8.09 -5.30 12.10
N ARG A 112 9.37 -5.48 12.45
CA ARG A 112 9.93 -5.13 13.77
C ARG A 112 10.74 -3.84 13.77
N ASN A 113 10.91 -3.20 12.62
CA ASN A 113 11.68 -1.96 12.51
C ASN A 113 10.86 -0.77 13.03
N ASP A 114 11.51 0.13 13.78
CA ASP A 114 10.84 1.25 14.46
C ASP A 114 10.14 2.23 13.52
N PHE A 115 10.69 2.47 12.32
CA PHE A 115 10.02 3.28 11.31
C PHE A 115 8.67 2.66 10.93
N PHE A 116 8.64 1.37 10.61
CA PHE A 116 7.39 0.69 10.26
C PHE A 116 6.45 0.54 11.45
N ARG A 117 6.97 0.36 12.67
CA ARG A 117 6.14 0.38 13.89
C ARG A 117 5.47 1.74 14.10
N ASN A 118 6.17 2.85 13.85
CA ASN A 118 5.57 4.17 13.90
C ASN A 118 4.46 4.31 12.85
N VAL A 119 4.68 3.84 11.62
CA VAL A 119 3.66 3.83 10.56
C VAL A 119 2.46 2.97 10.96
N LEU A 120 2.68 1.81 11.58
CA LEU A 120 1.63 0.96 12.14
C LEU A 120 0.81 1.72 13.18
N HIS A 121 1.48 2.34 14.16
CA HIS A 121 0.84 3.04 15.28
C HIS A 121 0.04 4.28 14.87
N HIS A 122 0.58 5.11 13.98
CA HIS A 122 -0.05 6.37 13.58
C HIS A 122 -0.97 6.23 12.37
N GLY A 123 -0.80 5.15 11.60
CA GLY A 123 -1.51 4.96 10.35
C GLY A 123 -2.53 3.83 10.39
N VAL A 124 -2.07 2.61 10.63
CA VAL A 124 -2.89 1.40 10.47
C VAL A 124 -3.78 1.16 11.69
N LEU A 125 -3.23 1.19 12.90
CA LEU A 125 -3.97 0.90 14.14
C LEU A 125 -5.19 1.79 14.36
N PRO A 126 -5.18 3.11 14.08
CA PRO A 126 -6.37 3.95 14.23
C PRO A 126 -7.54 3.47 13.37
N VAL A 127 -7.27 2.97 12.15
CA VAL A 127 -8.31 2.41 11.28
C VAL A 127 -8.89 1.13 11.90
N LEU A 128 -8.04 0.25 12.44
CA LEU A 128 -8.48 -1.00 13.09
C LEU A 128 -9.31 -0.72 14.34
N GLN A 129 -8.91 0.27 15.13
CA GLN A 129 -9.64 0.71 16.30
C GLN A 129 -11.05 1.17 15.95
N ARG A 130 -11.23 1.94 14.86
CA ARG A 130 -12.58 2.35 14.39
C ARG A 130 -13.46 1.16 14.01
N ILE A 131 -12.88 0.13 13.41
CA ILE A 131 -13.61 -1.10 13.04
C ILE A 131 -14.01 -1.86 14.30
N SER A 132 -13.10 -2.00 15.26
CA SER A 132 -13.44 -2.60 16.55
C SER A 132 -14.52 -1.81 17.29
N GLU A 133 -14.48 -0.47 17.26
CA GLU A 133 -15.53 0.39 17.83
C GLU A 133 -16.89 0.16 17.16
N TYR A 134 -16.93 0.00 15.85
CA TYR A 134 -18.15 -0.33 15.10
C TYR A 134 -18.78 -1.66 15.57
N PHE A 135 -17.98 -2.72 15.72
CA PHE A 135 -18.47 -4.00 16.25
C PHE A 135 -18.95 -3.89 17.69
N ARG A 136 -18.20 -3.20 18.57
CA ARG A 136 -18.64 -2.94 19.96
C ARG A 136 -19.97 -2.18 20.00
N LEU A 137 -20.19 -1.23 19.10
CA LEU A 137 -21.46 -0.52 18.99
C LEU A 137 -22.60 -1.47 18.60
N GLY A 138 -22.38 -2.36 17.64
CA GLY A 138 -23.41 -3.31 17.21
C GLY A 138 -23.76 -4.36 18.25
N ILE A 139 -22.79 -4.80 19.06
CA ILE A 139 -23.05 -5.65 20.23
C ILE A 139 -23.96 -4.92 21.22
N ARG A 140 -23.64 -3.67 21.57
CA ARG A 140 -24.48 -2.87 22.51
C ARG A 140 -25.90 -2.64 21.99
N GLN A 141 -26.08 -2.60 20.67
CA GLN A 141 -27.38 -2.42 20.02
C GLN A 141 -28.11 -3.74 19.73
N GLY A 142 -27.52 -4.89 20.08
CA GLY A 142 -28.10 -6.21 19.82
C GLY A 142 -28.15 -6.59 18.33
N VAL A 143 -27.30 -5.97 17.50
CA VAL A 143 -27.18 -6.29 16.06
C VAL A 143 -26.18 -7.43 15.84
N PHE A 144 -25.14 -7.47 16.66
CA PHE A 144 -24.10 -8.51 16.63
C PHE A 144 -24.14 -9.35 17.90
N ARG A 145 -23.73 -10.61 17.78
CA ARG A 145 -23.67 -11.54 18.92
C ARG A 145 -22.78 -11.00 20.06
N PRO A 146 -23.16 -11.20 21.32
CA PRO A 146 -22.42 -10.67 22.47
C PRO A 146 -21.10 -11.39 22.75
N ASP A 147 -20.90 -12.59 22.20
CA ASP A 147 -19.73 -13.46 22.43
C ASP A 147 -18.65 -13.32 21.36
N LEU A 148 -18.73 -12.31 20.49
CA LEU A 148 -17.73 -12.09 19.45
C LEU A 148 -16.37 -11.69 20.04
N ASP A 149 -15.35 -12.46 19.67
CA ASP A 149 -13.96 -12.02 19.79
C ASP A 149 -13.66 -10.97 18.71
N ILE A 150 -13.78 -9.69 19.10
CA ILE A 150 -13.58 -8.55 18.21
C ILE A 150 -12.13 -8.46 17.71
N GLU A 151 -11.16 -8.88 18.52
CA GLU A 151 -9.74 -8.83 18.15
C GLU A 151 -9.44 -9.85 17.05
N MET A 152 -9.90 -11.10 17.25
CA MET A 152 -9.79 -12.15 16.24
C MET A 152 -10.55 -11.76 14.97
N LEU A 153 -11.77 -11.25 15.09
CA LEU A 153 -12.58 -10.80 13.95
C LEU A 153 -11.87 -9.71 13.14
N THR A 154 -11.33 -8.69 13.83
CA THR A 154 -10.60 -7.60 13.17
C THR A 154 -9.33 -8.11 12.48
N THR A 155 -8.62 -9.04 13.12
CA THR A 155 -7.44 -9.71 12.56
C THR A 155 -7.78 -10.50 11.30
N MET A 156 -8.85 -11.29 11.32
CA MET A 156 -9.32 -12.04 10.15
C MET A 156 -9.71 -11.12 8.99
N ILE A 157 -10.43 -10.03 9.28
CA ILE A 157 -10.82 -9.05 8.27
C ILE A 157 -9.59 -8.46 7.58
N ILE A 158 -8.61 -7.98 8.35
CA ILE A 158 -7.38 -7.41 7.79
C ILE A 158 -6.53 -8.45 7.08
N GLY A 159 -6.36 -9.63 7.66
CA GLY A 159 -5.63 -10.72 7.03
C GLY A 159 -6.24 -11.08 5.68
N SER A 160 -7.57 -11.18 5.60
CA SER A 160 -8.28 -11.46 4.36
C SER A 160 -8.14 -10.34 3.32
N LEU A 161 -8.11 -9.07 3.74
CA LEU A 161 -7.90 -7.94 2.84
C LEU A 161 -6.49 -7.98 2.23
N VAL A 162 -5.46 -8.17 3.08
CA VAL A 162 -4.07 -8.25 2.65
C VAL A 162 -3.88 -9.44 1.71
N ALA A 163 -4.41 -10.61 2.06
CA ALA A 163 -4.36 -11.79 1.21
C ALA A 163 -5.10 -11.58 -0.13
N HIS A 164 -6.29 -10.99 -0.10
CA HIS A 164 -7.07 -10.72 -1.32
C HIS A 164 -6.29 -9.87 -2.33
N HIS A 165 -5.69 -8.77 -1.87
CA HIS A 165 -4.90 -7.89 -2.74
C HIS A 165 -3.57 -8.52 -3.17
N ALA A 166 -2.90 -9.26 -2.28
CA ALA A 166 -1.68 -9.96 -2.63
C ALA A 166 -1.91 -11.03 -3.72
N LEU A 167 -3.01 -11.79 -3.62
CA LEU A 167 -3.38 -12.81 -4.60
C LEU A 167 -3.84 -12.20 -5.93
N ALA A 168 -4.56 -11.08 -5.88
CA ALA A 168 -5.02 -10.36 -7.07
C ALA A 168 -3.89 -9.65 -7.83
N GLU A 169 -2.83 -9.22 -7.14
CA GLU A 169 -1.68 -8.52 -7.74
C GLU A 169 -0.52 -9.45 -8.14
N GLY A 170 -0.56 -10.76 -7.85
CA GLY A 170 0.57 -11.61 -8.28
C GLY A 170 0.68 -13.06 -7.81
N ILE A 171 -0.40 -13.81 -7.56
CA ILE A 171 -0.24 -15.25 -7.21
C ILE A 171 -1.19 -16.20 -7.97
N LEU A 172 -2.31 -15.74 -8.54
CA LEU A 172 -3.23 -16.61 -9.30
C LEU A 172 -2.93 -16.74 -10.81
N ASP A 173 -1.68 -16.52 -11.24
CA ASP A 173 -1.18 -17.08 -12.50
C ASP A 173 -0.54 -18.47 -12.28
N TYR A 174 -0.43 -18.92 -11.03
CA TYR A 174 -0.05 -20.30 -10.67
C TYR A 174 -1.28 -21.02 -10.09
N GLU A 175 -2.02 -21.68 -10.98
CA GLU A 175 -2.79 -22.90 -10.68
C GLU A 175 -3.80 -22.88 -9.52
N LEU A 176 -4.98 -22.29 -9.76
CA LEU A 176 -6.23 -22.78 -9.15
C LEU A 176 -7.26 -23.23 -10.22
N THR A 177 -6.80 -23.38 -11.47
CA THR A 177 -7.57 -23.89 -12.61
C THR A 177 -6.99 -25.14 -13.26
N SER A 178 -5.82 -25.65 -12.85
CA SER A 178 -5.41 -27.02 -13.20
C SER A 178 -6.17 -28.00 -12.30
N LYS A 179 -7.38 -28.36 -12.74
CA LYS A 179 -7.98 -29.66 -12.42
C LYS A 179 -7.16 -30.75 -13.14
N GLU A 180 -5.94 -31.01 -12.68
CA GLU A 180 -5.33 -32.32 -12.85
C GLU A 180 -5.66 -33.09 -11.56
N PRO A 181 -6.30 -34.27 -11.63
CA PRO A 181 -6.61 -35.04 -10.43
C PRO A 181 -5.31 -35.38 -9.69
N CYS A 182 -5.16 -34.86 -8.47
CA CYS A 182 -4.09 -35.28 -7.57
C CYS A 182 -4.23 -36.77 -7.31
N ASP A 183 -3.17 -37.53 -7.61
CA ASP A 183 -3.06 -38.93 -7.27
C ASP A 183 -2.91 -39.06 -5.74
N GLU A 184 -3.99 -39.46 -5.06
CA GLU A 184 -4.02 -39.56 -3.60
C GLU A 184 -2.94 -40.51 -3.06
N ASP A 185 -2.56 -41.52 -3.84
CA ASP A 185 -1.54 -42.51 -3.47
C ASP A 185 -0.12 -41.93 -3.44
N ALA A 186 0.12 -40.80 -4.13
CA ALA A 186 1.40 -40.10 -4.14
C ALA A 186 1.54 -39.02 -3.05
N VAL A 187 0.42 -38.47 -2.56
CA VAL A 187 0.41 -37.33 -1.61
C VAL A 187 0.47 -37.81 -0.15
N LEU A 188 -0.18 -38.92 0.16
CA LEU A 188 -0.22 -39.50 1.52
C LEU A 188 1.17 -39.80 2.12
N PRO A 189 2.16 -40.33 1.37
CA PRO A 189 3.52 -40.54 1.88
C PRO A 189 4.26 -39.24 2.22
N MET A 190 4.07 -38.16 1.44
CA MET A 190 4.73 -36.86 1.68
C MET A 190 4.17 -36.12 2.90
N LEU A 191 2.89 -36.33 3.23
CA LEU A 191 2.27 -35.75 4.44
C LEU A 191 2.64 -36.50 5.72
N THR A 192 2.99 -37.77 5.60
CA THR A 192 3.34 -38.63 6.74
C THR A 192 4.84 -38.64 7.05
N ASP A 193 5.70 -38.42 6.05
CA ASP A 193 7.14 -38.19 6.24
C ASP A 193 7.67 -37.04 5.34
N PRO A 194 7.48 -35.77 5.75
CA PRO A 194 7.84 -34.61 4.94
C PRO A 194 9.35 -34.37 4.80
N PHE A 195 10.19 -35.17 5.46
CA PHE A 195 11.65 -35.03 5.43
C PHE A 195 12.37 -36.22 4.78
N ASN A 196 11.64 -37.15 4.15
CA ASN A 196 12.27 -38.25 3.42
C ASN A 196 13.10 -37.68 2.24
N PRO A 197 14.43 -37.92 2.21
CA PRO A 197 15.32 -37.37 1.20
C PRO A 197 15.05 -37.89 -0.23
N GLU A 198 14.32 -39.00 -0.41
CA GLU A 198 13.88 -39.47 -1.74
C GLU A 198 12.88 -38.52 -2.41
N TYR A 199 12.17 -37.70 -1.63
CA TYR A 199 11.22 -36.70 -2.14
C TYR A 199 11.86 -35.32 -2.38
N ALA A 200 13.15 -35.16 -2.03
CA ALA A 200 13.85 -33.90 -2.25
C ALA A 200 14.09 -33.69 -3.76
N PRO A 201 13.74 -32.54 -4.33
CA PRO A 201 14.00 -32.28 -5.74
C PRO A 201 15.52 -32.28 -5.98
N THR A 202 15.97 -33.04 -6.97
CA THR A 202 17.37 -33.06 -7.40
C THR A 202 17.80 -31.67 -7.86
N ILE A 203 18.51 -30.93 -7.01
CA ILE A 203 19.10 -29.64 -7.39
C ILE A 203 20.33 -29.95 -8.24
N ALA A 204 20.24 -29.69 -9.55
CA ALA A 204 21.39 -29.70 -10.43
C ALA A 204 22.35 -28.57 -10.02
N HIS A 205 23.57 -28.92 -9.64
CA HIS A 205 24.65 -27.95 -9.41
C HIS A 205 25.11 -27.37 -10.76
N GLU A 206 24.87 -26.08 -11.01
CA GLU A 206 25.53 -25.36 -12.11
C GLU A 206 26.98 -25.06 -11.74
N ASP A 207 27.90 -25.67 -12.48
CA ASP A 207 29.35 -25.50 -12.39
C ASP A 207 29.77 -24.04 -12.59
N THR A 208 30.31 -23.43 -11.53
CA THR A 208 30.96 -22.11 -11.62
C THR A 208 32.45 -22.29 -11.96
N GLN A 209 32.77 -22.38 -13.25
CA GLN A 209 34.14 -22.18 -13.75
C GLN A 209 34.12 -21.34 -15.03
N SER A 210 34.41 -20.03 -14.93
CA SER A 210 35.44 -19.42 -15.79
C SER A 210 35.77 -17.96 -15.42
N SER A 211 37.04 -17.79 -15.05
CA SER A 211 37.93 -16.71 -15.51
C SER A 211 37.76 -15.28 -15.00
N THR A 212 38.48 -15.04 -13.91
CA THR A 212 39.42 -13.94 -13.73
C THR A 212 40.08 -13.48 -15.04
N LYS A 213 39.87 -12.23 -15.45
CA LYS A 213 40.88 -11.47 -16.22
C LYS A 213 40.78 -9.99 -15.91
N VAL A 214 41.75 -9.54 -15.12
CA VAL A 214 42.09 -8.14 -14.87
C VAL A 214 42.67 -7.55 -16.16
N ALA A 215 42.15 -6.41 -16.58
CA ALA A 215 42.83 -5.48 -17.49
C ALA A 215 42.53 -4.05 -17.02
N GLN A 216 43.56 -3.41 -16.48
CA GLN A 216 43.65 -1.97 -16.23
C GLN A 216 43.97 -1.27 -17.56
N GLU A 217 43.35 -0.10 -17.83
CA GLU A 217 43.94 1.14 -18.40
C GLU A 217 42.82 2.11 -18.90
N PRO A 218 43.08 3.42 -19.12
CA PRO A 218 43.28 4.44 -18.10
C PRO A 218 42.29 5.62 -18.24
N ILE A 219 42.27 6.48 -17.22
CA ILE A 219 41.47 7.71 -17.11
C ILE A 219 42.08 8.82 -17.98
N VAL A 220 41.25 9.54 -18.76
CA VAL A 220 41.61 10.79 -19.46
C VAL A 220 40.57 11.88 -19.15
N PRO A 221 40.96 13.09 -18.67
CA PRO A 221 40.05 14.23 -18.50
C PRO A 221 40.35 15.33 -19.57
N PRO A 222 39.61 16.47 -19.62
CA PRO A 222 38.78 16.86 -20.76
C PRO A 222 39.35 18.01 -21.61
N SER A 223 38.83 18.21 -22.83
CA SER A 223 39.10 19.42 -23.64
C SER A 223 37.81 20.15 -24.02
N GLU A 224 37.76 21.42 -23.65
CA GLU A 224 36.85 22.45 -24.13
C GLU A 224 37.05 22.71 -25.64
N HIS A 225 35.98 23.04 -26.36
CA HIS A 225 35.85 24.32 -27.08
C HIS A 225 34.45 24.48 -27.68
N ALA A 226 34.00 25.73 -27.59
CA ALA A 226 32.69 26.25 -27.95
C ALA A 226 32.51 26.53 -29.45
N SER A 227 31.24 26.64 -29.87
CA SER A 227 30.64 27.67 -30.76
C SER A 227 29.57 27.04 -31.67
N SER A 228 28.29 27.31 -31.44
CA SER A 228 27.50 28.43 -32.00
C SER A 228 27.01 28.18 -33.44
N HIS A 229 25.70 27.99 -33.59
CA HIS A 229 24.92 28.77 -34.55
C HIS A 229 23.42 28.70 -34.27
N ALA A 230 22.77 29.83 -34.51
CA ALA A 230 21.43 30.22 -34.08
C ALA A 230 20.30 29.89 -35.08
N PHE A 231 19.07 30.09 -34.57
CA PHE A 231 17.89 30.69 -35.24
C PHE A 231 16.88 29.76 -35.94
N LYS A 232 15.70 29.57 -35.32
CA LYS A 232 14.38 30.14 -35.73
C LYS A 232 13.20 29.50 -34.97
N GLN A 233 12.39 30.34 -34.31
CA GLN A 233 10.93 30.16 -34.14
C GLN A 233 10.24 30.54 -35.47
N PRO A 234 8.97 30.15 -35.79
CA PRO A 234 7.81 30.15 -34.87
C PRO A 234 6.79 29.00 -35.05
N GLY A 235 5.82 28.88 -34.14
CA GLY A 235 4.70 27.94 -34.34
C GLY A 235 3.80 27.73 -33.15
N MET A 236 2.81 28.62 -33.02
CA MET A 236 1.67 28.55 -32.11
C MET A 236 0.76 27.35 -32.43
N GLN A 237 0.37 26.56 -31.42
CA GLN A 237 -0.77 25.61 -31.28
C GLN A 237 -0.31 24.51 -30.30
N SER A 238 -1.01 24.07 -29.25
CA SER A 238 -2.43 24.06 -28.95
C SER A 238 -2.60 23.93 -27.43
N ARG A 239 -3.48 24.78 -26.89
CA ARG A 239 -3.77 25.00 -25.48
C ARG A 239 -5.11 24.35 -25.15
N THR A 240 -5.17 23.02 -24.99
CA THR A 240 -6.41 22.34 -24.53
C THR A 240 -6.15 20.86 -24.19
N ARG A 241 -5.55 20.56 -23.03
CA ARG A 241 -5.67 19.21 -22.42
C ARG A 241 -5.44 19.12 -20.89
N LYS A 242 -5.16 20.23 -20.20
CA LYS A 242 -4.85 20.23 -18.75
C LYS A 242 -6.02 20.52 -17.81
N THR A 243 -7.20 20.81 -18.33
CA THR A 243 -8.39 21.14 -17.53
C THR A 243 -9.32 19.96 -17.23
N ALA A 244 -9.11 18.79 -17.85
CA ALA A 244 -9.96 17.61 -17.62
C ALA A 244 -9.46 16.65 -16.52
N GLN A 245 -8.15 16.63 -16.21
CA GLN A 245 -7.62 15.75 -15.16
C GLN A 245 -7.65 16.36 -13.74
N THR A 246 -7.69 17.69 -13.64
CA THR A 246 -7.74 18.38 -12.34
C THR A 246 -9.16 18.42 -11.75
N SER A 247 -10.21 18.22 -12.57
CA SER A 247 -11.60 18.15 -12.11
C SER A 247 -11.96 16.79 -11.51
N ALA A 248 -11.26 15.71 -11.87
CA ALA A 248 -11.50 14.38 -11.29
C ALA A 248 -10.98 14.26 -9.86
N GLN A 249 -9.84 14.89 -9.53
CA GLN A 249 -9.26 14.85 -8.17
C GLN A 249 -9.93 15.84 -7.19
N SER A 250 -10.49 16.95 -7.67
CA SER A 250 -11.18 17.91 -6.78
C SER A 250 -12.62 17.51 -6.45
N SER A 251 -13.22 16.57 -7.18
CA SER A 251 -14.61 16.13 -6.98
C SER A 251 -14.76 14.96 -6.00
N ALA A 252 -13.65 14.35 -5.54
CA ALA A 252 -13.68 13.20 -4.63
C ALA A 252 -13.85 13.55 -3.13
N GLN A 253 -13.90 14.84 -2.76
CA GLN A 253 -13.94 15.28 -1.35
C GLN A 253 -15.19 16.09 -0.99
N SER A 254 -16.14 16.26 -1.91
CA SER A 254 -17.36 17.02 -1.67
C SER A 254 -18.55 16.32 -2.31
N MET A 255 -18.83 15.12 -1.83
CA MET A 255 -20.13 14.45 -1.88
C MET A 255 -20.00 13.18 -1.05
N VAL A 256 -20.95 12.93 -0.15
CA VAL A 256 -21.21 11.58 0.38
C VAL A 256 -21.81 10.79 -0.78
N THR A 257 -21.01 10.49 -1.80
CA THR A 257 -21.34 9.43 -2.74
C THR A 257 -21.10 8.15 -1.99
N LEU A 258 -22.17 7.38 -1.77
CA LEU A 258 -22.09 5.96 -1.46
C LEU A 258 -21.15 5.34 -2.49
N SER A 259 -19.90 5.16 -2.09
CA SER A 259 -18.89 4.51 -2.92
C SER A 259 -19.41 3.10 -3.17
N MET A 260 -19.50 2.70 -4.43
CA MET A 260 -20.00 1.36 -4.77
C MET A 260 -19.21 0.32 -3.98
N PRO A 261 -19.87 -0.70 -3.41
CA PRO A 261 -19.18 -1.75 -2.68
C PRO A 261 -18.10 -2.37 -3.56
N THR A 262 -16.91 -2.54 -3.00
CA THR A 262 -15.87 -3.33 -3.67
C THR A 262 -16.26 -4.80 -3.67
N ALA A 263 -15.74 -5.56 -4.63
CA ALA A 263 -15.98 -7.00 -4.70
C ALA A 263 -15.52 -7.72 -3.41
N TRP A 264 -14.42 -7.27 -2.82
CA TRP A 264 -13.93 -7.78 -1.54
C TRP A 264 -14.89 -7.46 -0.39
N ALA A 265 -15.30 -6.19 -0.22
CA ALA A 265 -16.19 -5.78 0.85
C ALA A 265 -17.55 -6.48 0.78
N GLN A 266 -18.08 -6.66 -0.43
CA GLN A 266 -19.32 -7.42 -0.64
C GLN A 266 -19.16 -8.89 -0.21
N ARG A 267 -18.12 -9.57 -0.69
CA ARG A 267 -17.90 -10.99 -0.38
C ARG A 267 -17.69 -11.23 1.11
N ILE A 268 -16.81 -10.46 1.75
CA ILE A 268 -16.53 -10.65 3.18
C ILE A 268 -17.77 -10.34 4.04
N THR A 269 -18.60 -9.37 3.63
CA THR A 269 -19.87 -9.06 4.31
C THR A 269 -20.85 -10.22 4.22
N GLU A 270 -21.06 -10.77 3.02
CA GLU A 270 -21.96 -11.90 2.81
C GLU A 270 -21.52 -13.15 3.58
N GLN A 271 -20.21 -13.40 3.68
CA GLN A 271 -19.67 -14.56 4.39
C GLN A 271 -19.72 -14.39 5.92
N LEU A 272 -19.39 -13.22 6.44
CA LEU A 272 -19.34 -13.01 7.89
C LEU A 272 -20.73 -12.78 8.51
N TRP A 273 -21.64 -12.12 7.80
CA TRP A 273 -22.92 -11.68 8.36
C TRP A 273 -23.70 -12.79 9.09
N PRO A 274 -23.93 -13.98 8.50
CA PRO A 274 -24.69 -15.05 9.16
C PRO A 274 -24.02 -15.59 10.44
N ALA A 275 -22.70 -15.47 10.54
CA ALA A 275 -21.95 -15.99 11.69
C ALA A 275 -21.93 -15.02 12.88
N ILE A 276 -22.06 -13.71 12.62
CA ILE A 276 -21.83 -12.66 13.62
C ILE A 276 -23.09 -11.88 14.00
N SER A 277 -24.15 -11.92 13.19
CA SER A 277 -25.43 -11.26 13.52
C SER A 277 -26.11 -11.95 14.72
N ALA A 278 -26.77 -11.16 15.58
CA ALA A 278 -27.54 -11.64 16.72
C ALA A 278 -28.85 -12.35 16.31
#